data_AF-A0A7L5XX98-F1
#
_entry.id   AF-A0A7L5XX98-F1
#
_cell.length_a   1.000
_cell.length_b   1.000
_cell.length_c   1.000
_cell.angle_alpha   90.00
_cell.angle_beta   90.00
_cell.angle_gamma   90.00
#
_symmetry.space_group_name_H-M   'P 1'
#
loop_
_entity.id
_entity.type
_entity.pdbx_description
1 polymer ?
#
loop_
_entity_poly.entity_id
_entity_poly.type
_entity_poly.pdbx_seq_one_letter_code
_entity_poly.pdbx_strand_id
1 'polypeptide(L)'
;MVTPDLRQRLPGRGVWVTARRAEVDLAAKKDAFSRGFRRKAAAPAGLGEMVERLMRADALAALSFANKAGAVTAGFAKVEAEVFAGRAAALIRALDAGADGARKLAAAARRGGGRLRRSFRCSNRANSTWRWGGRM
;
A
#
# COMPACT_ATOMS: atom_id res chain seq x y z
N MET A 1 -25.35 8.88 -3.28
CA MET A 1 -24.06 9.46 -2.85
C MET A 1 -22.97 8.46 -3.19
N VAL A 2 -21.79 8.90 -3.60
CA VAL A 2 -20.66 8.01 -3.89
C VAL A 2 -20.03 7.56 -2.57
N THR A 3 -19.83 6.25 -2.42
CA THR A 3 -19.22 5.65 -1.24
C THR A 3 -18.01 4.82 -1.68
N PRO A 4 -16.81 5.00 -1.08
CA PRO A 4 -15.66 4.18 -1.39
C PRO A 4 -15.84 2.78 -0.81
N ASP A 5 -15.63 1.76 -1.65
CA ASP A 5 -15.70 0.35 -1.26
C ASP A 5 -14.40 -0.36 -1.63
N LEU A 6 -13.47 -0.39 -0.67
CA LEU A 6 -12.17 -1.04 -0.87
C LEU A 6 -12.26 -2.57 -0.83
N ARG A 7 -13.32 -3.11 -0.21
CA ARG A 7 -13.47 -4.56 0.05
C ARG A 7 -14.52 -5.22 -0.83
N GLN A 8 -15.10 -4.49 -1.78
CA GLN A 8 -16.15 -4.97 -2.69
C GLN A 8 -17.35 -5.60 -1.95
N ARG A 9 -17.76 -5.01 -0.83
CA ARG A 9 -18.84 -5.57 0.02
C ARG A 9 -20.18 -4.89 -0.19
N LEU A 10 -20.21 -3.72 -0.82
CA LEU A 10 -21.44 -2.98 -1.00
C LEU A 10 -22.24 -3.56 -2.19
N PRO A 11 -23.55 -3.80 -2.03
CA PRO A 11 -24.39 -4.22 -3.15
C PRO A 11 -24.60 -3.06 -4.14
N GLY A 12 -24.87 -3.40 -5.40
CA GLY A 12 -25.25 -2.44 -6.44
C GLY A 12 -24.19 -2.24 -7.53
N ARG A 13 -24.26 -1.09 -8.22
CA ARG A 13 -23.36 -0.76 -9.34
C ARG A 13 -22.10 -0.09 -8.81
N GLY A 14 -20.93 -0.67 -9.10
CA GLY A 14 -19.61 -0.10 -8.79
C GLY A 14 -18.96 0.61 -9.99
N VAL A 15 -18.01 1.50 -9.71
CA VAL A 15 -17.11 2.12 -10.71
C VAL A 15 -15.69 2.00 -10.18
N TRP A 16 -14.76 1.64 -11.06
CA TRP A 16 -13.36 1.45 -10.72
C TRP A 16 -12.55 2.71 -11.03
N VAL A 17 -11.74 3.14 -10.06
CA VAL A 17 -10.78 4.24 -10.21
C VAL A 17 -9.43 3.74 -9.71
N THR A 18 -8.36 4.16 -10.36
CA THR A 18 -6.99 3.91 -9.88
C THR A 18 -6.87 4.36 -8.43
N ALA A 19 -6.35 3.49 -7.56
CA ALA A 19 -6.25 3.71 -6.12
C ALA A 19 -5.14 4.71 -5.74
N ARG A 20 -5.28 5.95 -6.21
CA ARG A 20 -4.42 7.10 -5.92
C ARG A 20 -5.32 8.30 -5.62
N ARG A 21 -5.03 9.03 -4.55
CA ARG A 21 -5.80 10.22 -4.13
C ARG A 21 -6.06 11.18 -5.31
N ALA A 22 -5.02 11.56 -6.05
CA ALA A 22 -5.13 12.48 -7.17
C ALA A 22 -6.11 12.01 -8.28
N GLU A 23 -6.16 10.70 -8.55
CA GLU A 23 -7.06 10.13 -9.56
C GLU A 23 -8.52 10.14 -9.08
N VAL A 24 -8.74 9.88 -7.79
CA VAL A 24 -10.06 9.95 -7.16
C VAL A 24 -10.58 11.40 -7.15
N ASP A 25 -9.73 12.35 -6.78
CA ASP A 25 -10.06 13.78 -6.78
C ASP A 25 -10.37 14.28 -8.19
N LEU A 26 -9.59 13.83 -9.19
CA LEU A 26 -9.85 14.15 -10.60
C LEU A 26 -11.17 13.55 -11.09
N ALA A 27 -11.48 12.31 -10.73
CA ALA A 27 -12.73 11.65 -11.08
C ALA A 27 -13.95 12.36 -10.45
N ALA A 28 -13.81 12.83 -9.21
CA ALA A 28 -14.83 13.63 -8.55
C ALA A 28 -15.03 14.98 -9.27
N LYS A 29 -13.93 15.68 -9.59
CA LYS A 29 -13.97 16.98 -10.28
C LYS A 29 -14.60 16.90 -11.68
N LYS A 30 -14.38 15.79 -12.39
CA LYS A 30 -14.89 15.56 -13.77
C LYS A 30 -16.27 14.91 -13.83
N ASP A 31 -16.98 14.81 -12.69
CA ASP A 31 -18.25 14.09 -12.56
C ASP A 31 -18.23 12.70 -13.23
N ALA A 32 -17.09 12.01 -13.14
CA ALA A 32 -16.90 10.71 -13.77
C ALA A 32 -17.77 9.63 -13.12
N PHE A 33 -18.09 9.82 -11.83
CA PHE A 33 -18.93 8.92 -11.06
C PHE A 33 -20.38 8.91 -11.57
N SER A 34 -21.00 10.06 -11.81
CA SER A 34 -22.37 10.10 -12.34
C SER A 34 -22.48 9.40 -13.70
N ARG A 35 -21.47 9.61 -14.57
CA ARG A 35 -21.37 8.91 -15.86
C ARG A 35 -21.20 7.39 -15.69
N GLY A 36 -20.31 6.94 -14.81
CA GLY A 36 -20.07 5.52 -14.57
C GLY A 36 -21.27 4.80 -13.92
N PHE A 37 -21.96 5.46 -12.99
CA PHE A 37 -23.14 4.91 -12.32
C PHE A 37 -24.42 5.01 -13.17
N ARG A 38 -24.40 5.76 -14.28
CA ARG A 38 -25.58 6.07 -15.13
C ARG A 38 -26.74 6.70 -14.34
N ARG A 39 -26.41 7.43 -13.28
CA ARG A 39 -27.35 8.17 -12.43
C ARG A 39 -26.62 9.33 -11.79
N LYS A 40 -27.35 10.38 -11.40
CA LYS A 40 -26.77 11.48 -10.61
C LYS A 40 -26.19 10.92 -9.31
N ALA A 41 -24.88 11.07 -9.13
CA ALA A 41 -24.16 10.52 -8.00
C ALA A 41 -23.15 11.55 -7.47
N ALA A 42 -23.57 12.32 -6.47
CA ALA A 42 -22.70 13.30 -5.83
C ALA A 42 -21.56 12.60 -5.06
N ALA A 43 -20.33 12.98 -5.38
CA ALA A 43 -19.15 12.62 -4.61
C ALA A 43 -19.04 13.52 -3.36
N PRO A 44 -18.81 12.96 -2.16
CA PRO A 44 -18.57 13.78 -0.98
C PRO A 44 -17.31 14.63 -1.14
N ALA A 45 -17.31 15.80 -0.49
CA ALA A 45 -16.08 16.56 -0.30
C ALA A 45 -15.04 15.71 0.45
N GLY A 46 -13.77 15.77 0.00
CA GLY A 46 -12.71 14.98 0.61
C GLY A 46 -12.74 13.47 0.30
N LEU A 47 -13.45 13.03 -0.74
CA LEU A 47 -13.50 11.61 -1.13
C LEU A 47 -12.11 10.98 -1.28
N GLY A 48 -11.16 11.66 -1.93
CA GLY A 48 -9.80 11.16 -2.10
C GLY A 48 -9.06 10.97 -0.77
N GLU A 49 -9.22 11.90 0.18
CA GLU A 49 -8.64 11.79 1.52
C GLU A 49 -9.27 10.64 2.33
N MET A 50 -10.58 10.45 2.18
CA MET A 50 -11.28 9.32 2.81
C MET A 50 -10.75 7.98 2.28
N VAL A 51 -10.57 7.86 0.96
CA VAL A 51 -9.98 6.66 0.34
C VAL A 51 -8.56 6.42 0.85
N GLU A 52 -7.71 7.45 0.88
CA GLU A 52 -6.34 7.34 1.40
C GLU A 52 -6.30 6.85 2.85
N ARG A 53 -7.13 7.44 3.72
CA ARG A 53 -7.25 7.04 5.13
C ARG A 53 -7.69 5.58 5.28
N LEU A 54 -8.70 5.17 4.52
CA LEU A 54 -9.21 3.79 4.57
C LEU A 54 -8.15 2.79 4.07
N MET A 55 -7.45 3.09 2.98
CA MET A 55 -6.37 2.24 2.47
C MET A 55 -5.23 2.12 3.47
N ARG A 56 -4.85 3.23 4.13
CA ARG A 56 -3.83 3.22 5.18
C ARG A 56 -4.26 2.35 6.37
N ALA A 57 -5.49 2.52 6.84
CA ALA A 57 -6.02 1.73 7.96
C ALA A 57 -6.05 0.24 7.63
N ASP A 58 -6.48 -0.14 6.43
CA ASP A 58 -6.53 -1.53 5.99
C ASP A 58 -5.13 -2.16 5.90
N ALA A 59 -4.16 -1.43 5.33
CA ALA A 59 -2.76 -1.87 5.28
C ALA A 59 -2.14 -2.06 6.67
N LEU A 60 -2.41 -1.14 7.61
CA LEU A 60 -1.95 -1.26 8.99
C LEU A 60 -2.62 -2.41 9.73
N ALA A 61 -3.91 -2.65 9.50
CA ALA A 61 -4.64 -3.77 10.09
C ALA A 61 -4.06 -5.10 9.59
N ALA A 62 -3.80 -5.23 8.29
CA ALA A 62 -3.17 -6.41 7.71
C ALA A 62 -1.77 -6.66 8.29
N LEU A 63 -0.94 -5.62 8.43
CA LEU A 63 0.38 -5.72 9.04
C LEU A 63 0.29 -6.13 10.52
N SER A 64 -0.65 -5.55 11.26
CA SER A 64 -0.87 -5.87 12.67
C SER A 64 -1.31 -7.31 12.87
N PHE A 65 -2.17 -7.82 11.98
CA PHE A 65 -2.58 -9.22 11.97
C PHE A 65 -1.40 -10.17 11.70
N ALA A 66 -0.57 -9.85 10.70
CA ALA A 66 0.66 -10.62 10.42
C ALA A 66 1.64 -10.60 11.60
N ASN A 67 1.78 -9.46 12.27
CA ASN A 67 2.61 -9.34 13.47
C ASN A 67 2.09 -10.21 14.62
N LYS A 68 0.78 -10.21 14.86
CA LYS A 68 0.14 -11.05 15.88
C LYS A 68 0.28 -12.55 15.58
N ALA A 69 0.32 -12.92 14.30
CA ALA A 69 0.55 -14.29 13.87
C ALA A 69 2.03 -14.73 13.97
N GLY A 70 2.95 -13.86 14.42
CA GLY A 70 4.39 -14.16 14.49
C GLY A 70 5.10 -14.15 13.14
N ALA A 71 4.45 -13.66 12.07
CA ALA A 71 4.99 -13.66 10.71
C ALA A 71 5.82 -12.39 10.39
N VAL A 72 6.03 -11.50 11.36
CA VAL A 72 6.78 -10.24 11.19
C VAL A 72 8.03 -10.26 12.05
N THR A 73 9.17 -10.06 11.40
CA THR A 73 10.47 -9.89 12.07
C THR A 73 10.89 -8.43 12.02
N ALA A 74 11.27 -7.87 13.17
CA ALA A 74 11.77 -6.50 13.30
C ALA A 74 13.19 -6.47 13.87
N GLY A 75 13.94 -5.41 13.54
CA GLY A 75 15.34 -5.21 13.93
C GLY A 75 16.32 -5.55 12.80
N PHE A 76 17.31 -4.69 12.59
CA PHE A 76 18.19 -4.75 11.41
C PHE A 76 18.90 -6.10 11.26
N ALA A 77 19.59 -6.57 12.31
CA ALA A 77 20.35 -7.82 12.26
C ALA A 77 19.47 -9.06 11.99
N LYS A 78 18.29 -9.12 12.63
CA LYS A 78 17.33 -10.22 12.42
C LYS A 78 16.76 -10.22 11.01
N VAL A 79 16.36 -9.05 10.52
CA VAL A 79 15.82 -8.88 9.16
C VAL A 79 16.89 -9.21 8.12
N GLU A 80 18.13 -8.75 8.31
CA GLU A 80 19.25 -9.08 7.42
C GLU A 80 19.48 -10.59 7.33
N ALA A 81 19.48 -11.30 8.47
CA ALA A 81 19.62 -12.75 8.51
C ALA A 81 18.45 -13.48 7.81
N GLU A 82 17.20 -13.08 8.04
CA GLU A 82 16.01 -13.67 7.39
C GLU A 82 15.98 -13.42 5.87
N VAL A 83 16.40 -12.23 5.44
CA VAL A 83 16.52 -11.87 4.03
C VAL A 83 17.65 -12.65 3.36
N PHE A 84 18.81 -12.74 4.01
CA PHE A 84 19.94 -13.52 3.50
C PHE A 84 19.62 -15.01 3.42
N ALA A 85 18.93 -15.56 4.42
CA ALA A 85 18.48 -16.95 4.42
C ALA A 85 17.35 -17.23 3.40
N GLY A 86 16.81 -16.19 2.74
CA GLY A 86 15.78 -16.35 1.73
C GLY A 86 14.39 -16.69 2.26
N ARG A 87 14.16 -16.54 3.57
CA ARG A 87 12.88 -16.83 4.22
C ARG A 87 11.90 -15.65 4.18
N ALA A 88 12.41 -14.45 3.90
CA ALA A 88 11.59 -13.25 3.83
C ALA A 88 10.77 -13.19 2.51
N ALA A 89 9.44 -13.24 2.63
CA ALA A 89 8.54 -13.07 1.49
C ALA A 89 8.45 -11.60 1.00
N ALA A 90 8.54 -10.65 1.94
CA ALA A 90 8.48 -9.22 1.68
C ALA A 90 9.38 -8.45 2.66
N LEU A 91 9.91 -7.32 2.20
CA LEU A 91 10.70 -6.40 3.04
C LEU A 91 10.01 -5.05 3.07
N ILE A 92 9.67 -4.55 4.26
CA ILE A 92 9.10 -3.23 4.48
C ILE A 92 10.15 -2.33 5.12
N ARG A 93 10.41 -1.17 4.53
CA ARG A 93 11.36 -0.17 5.06
C ARG A 93 10.72 1.20 5.09
N ALA A 94 11.18 2.06 6.00
CA ALA A 94 10.76 3.45 6.00
C ALA A 94 11.32 4.18 4.75
N LEU A 95 10.60 5.17 4.21
CA LEU A 95 11.05 5.98 3.06
C LEU A 95 12.23 6.88 3.43
N ASP A 96 12.27 7.29 4.70
CA ASP A 96 13.33 8.06 5.36
C ASP A 96 14.39 7.16 6.02
N ALA A 97 14.38 5.85 5.74
CA ALA A 97 15.44 4.97 6.19
C ALA A 97 16.79 5.38 5.61
N GLY A 98 17.84 5.32 6.43
CA GLY A 98 19.20 5.65 6.01
C GLY A 98 19.67 4.83 4.81
N ALA A 99 20.38 5.50 3.89
CA ALA A 99 20.86 4.89 2.65
C ALA A 99 21.78 3.67 2.89
N ASP A 100 22.56 3.68 3.97
CA ASP A 100 23.45 2.58 4.34
C ASP A 100 22.69 1.29 4.65
N GLY A 101 21.70 1.35 5.55
CA GLY A 101 20.85 0.20 5.87
C GLY A 101 20.09 -0.32 4.65
N ALA A 102 19.64 0.58 3.77
CA ALA A 102 18.96 0.20 2.54
C ALA A 102 19.89 -0.56 1.57
N ARG A 103 21.16 -0.16 1.48
CA ARG A 103 22.18 -0.82 0.65
C ARG A 103 22.54 -2.20 1.20
N LYS A 104 22.73 -2.34 2.51
CA LYS A 104 23.05 -3.61 3.18
C LYS A 104 21.94 -4.64 2.97
N LEU A 105 20.68 -4.26 3.23
CA LEU A 105 19.53 -5.15 2.99
C LEU A 105 19.36 -5.53 1.51
N ALA A 106 19.66 -4.62 0.59
CA ALA A 106 19.64 -4.91 -0.85
C ALA A 106 20.81 -5.83 -1.27
N ALA A 107 21.96 -5.76 -0.60
CA ALA A 107 23.05 -6.70 -0.80
C ALA A 107 22.70 -8.09 -0.24
N ALA A 108 22.14 -8.16 0.96
CA ALA A 108 21.66 -9.40 1.57
C ALA A 108 20.61 -10.10 0.69
N ALA A 109 19.63 -9.35 0.15
CA ALA A 109 18.59 -9.89 -0.72
C ALA A 109 19.12 -10.41 -2.07
N ARG A 110 20.24 -9.86 -2.57
CA ARG A 110 20.88 -10.33 -3.81
C ARG A 110 21.75 -11.56 -3.59
N ARG A 111 22.37 -11.67 -2.42
CA ARG A 111 23.25 -12.78 -2.04
C ARG A 111 22.49 -13.99 -1.51
N GLY A 112 21.33 -13.75 -0.89
CA GLY A 112 20.45 -14.81 -0.43
C GLY A 112 19.83 -15.56 -1.60
N GLY A 113 19.75 -16.89 -1.48
CA GLY A 113 19.16 -17.76 -2.51
C GLY A 113 17.64 -17.64 -2.64
N GLY A 114 16.98 -16.89 -1.77
CA GLY A 114 15.54 -16.68 -1.79
C GLY A 114 15.14 -15.52 -2.70
N ARG A 115 14.09 -15.74 -3.51
CA ARG A 115 13.50 -14.71 -4.35
C ARG A 115 12.66 -13.77 -3.48
N LEU A 116 13.26 -12.71 -2.93
CA LEU A 116 12.50 -11.62 -2.31
C LEU A 116 11.50 -11.09 -3.34
N ARG A 117 10.21 -11.40 -3.17
CA ARG A 117 9.22 -11.16 -4.21
C ARG A 117 8.86 -9.68 -4.31
N ARG A 118 8.86 -8.96 -3.19
CA ARG A 118 8.41 -7.56 -3.12
C ARG A 118 9.19 -6.76 -2.08
N SER A 119 9.67 -5.59 -2.49
CA SER A 119 10.23 -4.59 -1.58
C SER A 119 9.27 -3.41 -1.46
N PHE A 120 8.97 -3.03 -0.23
CA PHE A 120 8.05 -1.97 0.12
C PHE A 120 8.79 -0.84 0.82
N ARG A 121 8.46 0.39 0.43
CA ARG A 121 8.86 1.59 1.16
C ARG A 121 7.61 2.24 1.75
N CYS A 122 7.62 2.45 3.05
CA CYS A 122 6.56 3.02 3.85
C CYS A 122 6.98 4.43 4.27
N SER A 123 6.21 5.46 3.95
CA SER A 123 6.46 6.79 4.52
C SER A 123 5.75 6.89 5.88
N ASN A 124 6.36 7.59 6.84
CA ASN A 124 5.65 8.00 8.06
C ASN A 124 4.84 9.29 7.85
N ARG A 125 4.83 9.86 6.63
CA ARG A 125 4.23 11.15 6.32
C ARG A 125 2.88 10.92 5.64
N ALA A 126 1.82 11.49 6.19
CA ALA A 126 0.42 11.30 5.77
C ALA A 126 0.05 11.74 4.34
N ASN A 127 1.03 11.95 3.43
CA ASN A 127 0.80 12.45 2.08
C ASN A 127 1.87 12.04 1.05
N SER A 128 2.47 10.85 1.14
CA SER A 128 3.44 10.44 0.10
C SER A 128 3.34 8.98 -0.33
N THR A 129 3.00 8.85 -1.61
CA THR A 129 2.98 7.68 -2.49
C THR A 129 3.72 6.42 -1.98
N TRP A 130 2.96 5.35 -1.81
CA TRP A 130 3.48 3.99 -1.77
C TRP A 130 4.13 3.66 -3.12
N ARG A 131 5.46 3.64 -3.17
CA ARG A 131 6.21 3.26 -4.37
C ARG A 131 6.54 1.76 -4.32
N TRP A 132 5.82 1.01 -5.15
CA TRP A 132 6.04 -0.40 -5.42
C TRP A 132 7.37 -0.57 -6.18
N GLY A 133 8.28 -1.36 -5.63
CA GLY A 133 9.51 -1.77 -6.30
C GLY A 133 9.52 -3.27 -6.55
N GLY A 134 9.07 -3.67 -7.73
CA GLY A 134 9.21 -5.02 -8.28
C GLY A 134 9.11 -4.94 -9.80
N ARG A 135 10.13 -5.43 -10.52
CA ARG A 135 10.01 -5.77 -11.94
C ARG A 135 9.13 -7.02 -12.03
N MET A 136 8.15 -6.99 -12.93
CA MET A 136 7.42 -8.20 -13.37
C MET A 136 8.41 -9.25 -13.87
#